data_AF-A0A2H9QGL6-F1
#
_entry.id   AF-A0A2H9QGL6-F1
#
_cell.length_a   1.000
_cell.length_b   1.000
_cell.length_c   1.000
_cell.angle_alpha   90.00
_cell.angle_beta   90.00
_cell.angle_gamma   90.00
#
_symmetry.space_group_name_H-M   'P 1'
#
loop_
_entity.id
_entity.type
_entity.pdbx_description
1 polymer ?
#
loop_
_entity_poly.entity_id
_entity_poly.type
_entity_poly.pdbx_seq_one_letter_code
_entity_poly.pdbx_strand_id
1 'polypeptide(L)'
;MFKMKLKEIQKGIHEIPMQGKMLVPGRIYATKKLMQDIEKDAIQQIINVAELPGIQKYSIAQGDCHVGYGFSIGGVAAFDLEKGVVSPGGIGFDINCIKGNTKVLHEFGYHKKIKDFENDFNINRIKCFNPTEKIKDTKINAFMKFKTKNKVFRVKTESGLAIIATEEHPFFTEKGMIELKKINREKISVYPFEGMKYEEPSDKILISEENLRKNYPKKGHGFEQMTKKLKEIDLLPLKMNNSKLPYLIKLMA
;
A
#
# COMPACT_ATOMS: atom_id res chain seq x y z
N MET A 1 -27.67 -20.22 14.85
CA MET A 1 -27.97 -19.79 13.46
C MET A 1 -28.97 -18.64 13.54
N PHE A 2 -28.51 -17.39 13.41
CA PHE A 2 -29.36 -16.21 13.57
C PHE A 2 -30.33 -16.09 12.38
N LYS A 3 -31.64 -16.02 12.64
CA LYS A 3 -32.65 -15.67 11.63
C LYS A 3 -32.53 -14.17 11.33
N MET A 4 -31.82 -13.80 10.27
CA MET A 4 -31.78 -12.42 9.78
C MET A 4 -33.18 -11.90 9.48
N LYS A 5 -33.63 -10.87 10.21
CA LYS A 5 -34.88 -10.16 9.95
C LYS A 5 -34.60 -8.93 9.09
N LEU A 6 -34.46 -9.11 7.77
CA LEU A 6 -34.42 -8.00 6.82
C LEU A 6 -35.79 -7.30 6.77
N LYS A 7 -35.80 -5.98 6.85
CA LYS A 7 -37.02 -5.16 6.79
C LYS A 7 -36.99 -4.29 5.54
N GLU A 8 -38.01 -4.37 4.68
CA GLU A 8 -38.20 -3.39 3.61
C GLU A 8 -38.81 -2.12 4.23
N ILE A 9 -38.05 -1.03 4.26
CA ILE A 9 -38.48 0.25 4.87
C ILE A 9 -39.08 1.20 3.82
N GLN A 10 -38.71 1.01 2.55
CA GLN A 10 -39.27 1.68 1.39
C GLN A 10 -39.04 0.77 0.18
N LYS A 11 -39.82 0.96 -0.89
CA LYS A 11 -39.66 0.20 -2.14
C LYS A 11 -38.20 0.23 -2.62
N GLY A 12 -37.56 -0.94 -2.63
CA GLY A 12 -36.17 -1.11 -3.06
C GLY A 12 -35.11 -0.71 -2.03
N ILE A 13 -35.53 -0.42 -0.80
CA ILE A 13 -34.65 -0.07 0.32
C ILE A 13 -34.93 -1.03 1.48
N HIS A 14 -33.93 -1.84 1.78
CA HIS A 14 -33.98 -2.84 2.83
C HIS A 14 -33.02 -2.48 3.96
N GLU A 15 -33.44 -2.73 5.19
CA GLU A 15 -32.65 -2.49 6.39
C GLU A 15 -32.35 -3.82 7.08
N ILE A 16 -31.09 -3.96 7.52
CA ILE A 16 -30.65 -4.98 8.46
C ILE A 16 -30.66 -4.31 9.83
N PRO A 17 -31.63 -4.62 10.71
CA PRO A 17 -31.67 -4.07 12.05
C PRO A 17 -30.38 -4.39 12.80
N MET A 18 -29.97 -3.48 13.67
CA MET A 18 -28.80 -3.70 14.52
C MET A 18 -28.95 -4.98 15.32
N GLN A 19 -27.91 -5.81 15.30
CA GLN A 19 -27.82 -7.06 16.03
C GLN A 19 -26.36 -7.32 16.41
N GLY A 20 -26.12 -8.10 17.47
CA GLY A 20 -24.76 -8.43 17.89
C GLY A 20 -23.94 -7.19 18.26
N LYS A 21 -22.78 -7.02 17.62
CA LYS A 21 -21.85 -5.91 17.88
C LYS A 21 -21.97 -4.76 16.88
N MET A 22 -23.00 -4.77 16.04
CA MET A 22 -23.25 -3.67 15.10
C MET A 22 -23.37 -2.35 15.87
N LEU A 23 -22.64 -1.33 15.40
CA LEU A 23 -22.67 0.04 15.91
C LEU A 23 -23.69 0.91 15.16
N VAL A 24 -24.03 0.50 13.93
CA VAL A 24 -25.05 1.12 13.06
C VAL A 24 -25.86 0.03 12.34
N PRO A 25 -27.08 0.30 11.85
CA PRO A 25 -27.81 -0.65 11.02
C PRO A 25 -27.17 -0.86 9.63
N GLY A 26 -27.50 -1.97 8.97
CA GLY A 26 -27.14 -2.20 7.57
C GLY A 26 -28.22 -1.70 6.62
N ARG A 27 -27.85 -1.22 5.43
CA ARG A 27 -28.77 -0.66 4.42
C ARG A 27 -28.47 -1.25 3.04
N ILE A 28 -29.46 -1.87 2.41
CA ILE A 28 -29.32 -2.46 1.07
C ILE A 28 -30.27 -1.76 0.10
N TYR A 29 -29.71 -1.26 -1.01
CA TYR A 29 -30.46 -0.66 -2.11
C TYR A 29 -30.57 -1.67 -3.24
N ALA A 30 -31.69 -2.39 -3.30
CA ALA A 30 -31.88 -3.45 -4.29
C ALA A 30 -33.37 -3.66 -4.55
N THR A 31 -33.74 -3.95 -5.79
CA THR A 31 -35.10 -4.39 -6.10
C THR A 31 -35.36 -5.77 -5.50
N LYS A 32 -36.63 -6.16 -5.36
CA LYS A 32 -36.99 -7.52 -4.90
C LYS A 32 -36.32 -8.64 -5.71
N LYS A 33 -36.09 -8.41 -7.01
CA LYS A 33 -35.38 -9.35 -7.89
C LYS A 33 -33.89 -9.42 -7.50
N LEU A 34 -33.21 -8.28 -7.44
CA LEU A 34 -31.79 -8.23 -7.07
C LEU A 34 -31.53 -8.77 -5.66
N MET A 35 -32.43 -8.53 -4.71
CA MET A 35 -32.34 -9.09 -3.35
C MET A 35 -32.28 -10.62 -3.32
N GLN A 36 -32.82 -11.32 -4.33
CA GLN A 36 -32.75 -12.79 -4.41
C GLN A 36 -31.37 -13.26 -4.86
N ASP A 37 -30.63 -12.42 -5.58
CA ASP A 37 -29.32 -12.73 -6.15
C ASP A 37 -28.17 -12.36 -5.20
N ILE A 38 -28.43 -11.53 -4.18
CA ILE A 38 -27.40 -11.15 -3.20
C ILE A 38 -27.03 -12.35 -2.32
N GLU A 39 -25.74 -12.67 -2.32
CA GLU A 39 -25.16 -13.76 -1.55
C GLU A 39 -25.28 -13.52 -0.04
N LYS A 40 -25.57 -14.58 0.72
CA LYS A 40 -25.66 -14.50 2.20
C LYS A 40 -24.36 -13.99 2.83
N ASP A 41 -23.23 -14.40 2.28
CA ASP A 41 -21.90 -14.00 2.76
C ASP A 41 -21.63 -12.52 2.49
N ALA A 42 -22.15 -11.95 1.40
CA ALA A 42 -22.09 -10.51 1.14
C ALA A 42 -22.92 -9.75 2.19
N ILE A 43 -24.10 -10.25 2.55
CA ILE A 43 -24.91 -9.64 3.62
C ILE A 43 -24.19 -9.74 4.98
N GLN A 44 -23.52 -10.86 5.25
CA GLN A 44 -22.70 -11.00 6.45
C GLN A 44 -21.54 -10.00 6.47
N GLN A 45 -20.92 -9.70 5.32
CA GLN A 45 -19.91 -8.64 5.22
C GLN A 45 -20.48 -7.26 5.56
N ILE A 46 -21.71 -6.94 5.14
CA ILE A 46 -22.38 -5.69 5.56
C ILE A 46 -22.54 -5.62 7.07
N ILE A 47 -22.96 -6.73 7.70
CA ILE A 47 -23.08 -6.83 9.16
C ILE A 47 -21.72 -6.61 9.82
N ASN A 48 -20.67 -7.28 9.34
CA ASN A 48 -19.32 -7.15 9.91
C ASN A 48 -18.79 -5.71 9.80
N VAL A 49 -19.00 -5.05 8.66
CA VAL A 49 -18.61 -3.65 8.45
C VAL A 49 -19.35 -2.72 9.41
N ALA A 50 -20.61 -3.03 9.71
CA ALA A 50 -21.40 -2.27 10.67
C ALA A 50 -20.89 -2.37 12.13
N GLU A 51 -19.96 -3.29 12.43
CA GLU A 51 -19.31 -3.41 13.75
C GLU A 51 -18.04 -2.54 13.87
N LEU A 52 -17.58 -1.92 12.78
CA LEU A 52 -16.28 -1.23 12.76
C LEU A 52 -16.32 0.13 13.51
N PRO A 53 -15.32 0.44 14.36
CA PRO A 53 -15.29 1.67 15.15
C PRO A 53 -15.43 2.93 14.31
N GLY A 54 -16.23 3.87 14.81
CA GLY A 54 -16.44 5.18 14.18
C GLY A 54 -17.28 5.16 12.90
N ILE A 55 -17.89 4.03 12.50
CA ILE A 55 -18.79 3.99 11.36
C ILE A 55 -20.00 4.92 11.54
N GLN A 56 -20.40 5.60 10.47
CA GLN A 56 -21.44 6.61 10.46
C GLN A 56 -22.71 6.13 9.78
N LYS A 57 -23.84 6.32 10.47
CA LYS A 57 -25.23 6.09 10.01
C LYS A 57 -25.59 4.66 9.60
N TYR A 58 -24.92 4.09 8.61
CA TYR A 58 -25.22 2.77 8.03
C TYR A 58 -23.96 2.10 7.44
N SER A 59 -23.92 0.78 7.42
CA SER A 59 -23.13 0.01 6.44
C SER A 59 -24.00 -0.28 5.22
N ILE A 60 -23.58 0.17 4.04
CA ILE A 60 -24.45 0.21 2.85
C ILE A 60 -24.02 -0.85 1.84
N ALA A 61 -24.98 -1.47 1.16
CA ALA A 61 -24.81 -2.29 -0.03
C ALA A 61 -25.63 -1.74 -1.20
N GLN A 62 -25.03 -1.70 -2.39
CA GLN A 62 -25.72 -1.41 -3.64
C GLN A 62 -26.36 -2.67 -4.24
N GLY A 63 -27.12 -2.51 -5.33
CA GLY A 63 -27.90 -3.60 -5.93
C GLY A 63 -27.07 -4.68 -6.63
N ASP A 64 -25.80 -4.41 -6.87
CA ASP A 64 -24.78 -5.30 -7.44
C ASP A 64 -23.86 -5.90 -6.37
N CYS A 65 -24.26 -5.82 -5.09
CA CYS A 65 -23.48 -6.32 -3.97
C CYS A 65 -23.24 -7.83 -4.05
N HIS A 66 -21.96 -8.22 -3.92
CA HIS A 66 -21.51 -9.60 -3.91
C HIS A 66 -20.28 -9.76 -3.02
N VAL A 67 -19.85 -11.00 -2.79
CA VAL A 67 -18.78 -11.31 -1.82
C VAL A 67 -17.48 -10.62 -2.23
N GLY A 68 -16.93 -9.81 -1.31
CA GLY A 68 -15.62 -9.18 -1.43
C GLY A 68 -14.64 -9.69 -0.37
N TYR A 69 -13.65 -8.86 -0.01
CA TYR A 69 -12.65 -9.18 1.00
C TYR A 69 -12.77 -8.27 2.21
N GLY A 70 -13.34 -8.80 3.29
CA GLY A 70 -13.72 -8.03 4.47
C GLY A 70 -14.99 -7.23 4.24
N PHE A 71 -14.98 -6.32 3.27
CA PHE A 71 -16.16 -5.61 2.77
C PHE A 71 -16.72 -6.33 1.55
N SER A 72 -18.03 -6.20 1.32
CA SER A 72 -18.64 -6.63 0.08
C SER A 72 -18.24 -5.69 -1.06
N ILE A 73 -18.15 -6.24 -2.27
CA ILE A 73 -18.08 -5.40 -3.47
C ILE A 73 -19.44 -4.70 -3.62
N GLY A 74 -19.45 -3.43 -4.05
CA GLY A 74 -20.65 -2.58 -4.00
C GLY A 74 -21.03 -2.11 -2.58
N GLY A 75 -20.16 -2.34 -1.59
CA GLY A 75 -20.31 -1.85 -0.23
C GLY A 75 -19.86 -0.38 -0.08
N VAL A 76 -20.54 0.38 0.77
CA VAL A 76 -20.17 1.76 1.12
C VAL A 76 -20.24 1.94 2.64
N ALA A 77 -19.20 2.51 3.23
CA ALA A 77 -19.19 2.91 4.63
C ALA A 77 -18.43 4.23 4.78
N ALA A 78 -18.93 5.11 5.65
CA ALA A 78 -18.24 6.32 6.06
C ALA A 78 -17.83 6.18 7.52
N PHE A 79 -16.63 6.67 7.85
CA PHE A 79 -16.07 6.60 9.20
C PHE A 79 -15.72 8.01 9.69
N ASP A 80 -15.88 8.24 10.99
CA ASP A 80 -15.41 9.44 11.66
C ASP A 80 -13.90 9.62 11.48
N LEU A 81 -13.43 10.85 11.26
CA LEU A 81 -12.03 11.11 10.94
C LEU A 81 -11.08 10.87 12.12
N GLU A 82 -11.55 11.11 13.36
CA GLU A 82 -10.72 11.02 14.56
C GLU A 82 -10.83 9.66 15.24
N LYS A 83 -12.04 9.06 15.22
CA LYS A 83 -12.37 7.84 15.96
C LYS A 83 -12.57 6.62 15.05
N GLY A 84 -12.53 6.82 13.74
CA GLY A 84 -12.80 5.80 12.74
C GLY A 84 -11.59 4.97 12.34
N VAL A 85 -11.82 4.07 11.37
CA VAL A 85 -10.80 3.18 10.82
C VAL A 85 -10.66 3.38 9.31
N VAL A 86 -9.48 3.08 8.79
CA VAL A 86 -9.26 2.84 7.37
C VAL A 86 -9.02 1.35 7.18
N SER A 87 -9.89 0.69 6.41
CA SER A 87 -9.74 -0.73 6.06
C SER A 87 -9.40 -0.87 4.58
N PRO A 88 -8.21 -1.37 4.21
CA PRO A 88 -7.86 -1.60 2.80
C PRO A 88 -8.89 -2.48 2.06
N GLY A 89 -9.48 -3.47 2.76
CA GLY A 89 -10.54 -4.31 2.21
C GLY A 89 -11.81 -3.55 1.83
N GLY A 90 -12.07 -2.39 2.45
CA GLY A 90 -13.20 -1.50 2.13
C GLY A 90 -12.95 -0.52 0.98
N ILE A 91 -11.73 -0.48 0.44
CA ILE A 91 -11.39 0.30 -0.75
C ILE A 91 -11.34 -0.63 -1.98
N GLY A 92 -10.88 -1.87 -1.78
CA GLY A 92 -10.69 -2.85 -2.85
C GLY A 92 -9.22 -2.98 -3.23
N PHE A 93 -8.90 -4.13 -3.82
CA PHE A 93 -7.51 -4.51 -4.10
C PHE A 93 -6.90 -3.84 -5.34
N ASP A 94 -7.71 -3.58 -6.36
CA ASP A 94 -7.24 -3.10 -7.66
C ASP A 94 -7.17 -1.57 -7.70
N ILE A 95 -6.32 -1.02 -6.85
CA ILE A 95 -5.95 0.39 -6.95
C ILE A 95 -4.62 0.43 -7.71
N ASN A 96 -4.67 0.89 -8.95
CA ASN A 96 -3.47 1.27 -9.71
C ASN A 96 -2.51 0.08 -9.98
N CYS A 97 -3.02 -1.11 -10.33
CA CYS A 97 -2.18 -2.28 -10.59
C CYS A 97 -1.21 -2.08 -11.76
N ILE A 98 0.07 -2.42 -11.55
CA ILE A 98 1.13 -2.39 -12.56
C ILE A 98 1.93 -3.68 -12.52
N LYS A 99 2.60 -3.99 -13.63
CA LYS A 99 3.39 -5.22 -13.74
C LYS A 99 4.50 -5.25 -12.67
N GLY A 100 4.71 -6.41 -12.05
CA GLY A 100 5.74 -6.59 -11.02
C GLY A 100 7.19 -6.26 -11.45
N ASN A 101 7.47 -6.15 -12.76
CA ASN A 101 8.78 -5.72 -13.26
C ASN A 101 8.98 -4.19 -13.27
N THR A 102 7.95 -3.41 -12.93
CA THR A 102 8.05 -1.94 -12.85
C THR A 102 9.03 -1.53 -11.76
N LYS A 103 9.86 -0.53 -12.05
CA LYS A 103 10.85 0.03 -11.11
C LYS A 103 10.14 0.92 -10.08
N VAL A 104 10.56 0.83 -8.83
CA VAL A 104 10.16 1.71 -7.73
C VAL A 104 11.42 2.30 -7.11
N LEU A 105 11.38 3.61 -6.85
CA LEU A 105 12.50 4.35 -6.28
C LEU A 105 12.52 4.22 -4.75
N HIS A 106 13.62 3.76 -4.20
CA HIS A 106 13.87 3.65 -2.76
C HIS A 106 14.22 5.01 -2.16
N GLU A 107 14.02 5.20 -0.85
CA GLU A 107 14.37 6.46 -0.15
C GLU A 107 15.85 6.85 -0.26
N PHE A 108 16.72 5.84 -0.50
CA PHE A 108 18.16 5.99 -0.70
C PHE A 108 18.56 6.27 -2.15
N GLY A 109 17.61 6.44 -3.08
CA GLY A 109 17.90 6.87 -4.45
C GLY A 109 18.33 5.76 -5.41
N TYR A 110 18.26 4.49 -5.00
CA TYR A 110 18.34 3.35 -5.90
C TYR A 110 16.93 2.86 -6.28
N HIS A 111 16.81 2.04 -7.32
CA HIS A 111 15.55 1.41 -7.72
C HIS A 111 15.59 -0.12 -7.57
N LYS A 112 14.47 -0.69 -7.14
CA LYS A 112 14.16 -2.14 -7.16
C LYS A 112 12.89 -2.36 -7.99
N LYS A 113 12.68 -3.56 -8.55
CA LYS A 113 11.38 -3.87 -9.18
C LYS A 113 10.36 -4.16 -8.09
N ILE A 114 9.07 -3.90 -8.34
CA ILE A 114 7.99 -4.21 -7.38
C ILE A 114 8.10 -5.64 -6.88
N LYS A 115 8.24 -6.61 -7.78
CA LYS A 115 8.33 -8.03 -7.43
C LYS A 115 9.51 -8.38 -6.52
N ASP A 116 10.57 -7.57 -6.52
CA ASP A 116 11.78 -7.82 -5.73
C ASP A 116 11.60 -7.35 -4.27
N PHE A 117 10.41 -6.82 -3.91
CA PHE A 117 10.02 -6.48 -2.54
C PHE A 117 9.22 -7.60 -1.84
N GLU A 118 8.93 -8.72 -2.52
CA GLU A 118 8.03 -9.78 -2.04
C GLU A 118 8.35 -10.28 -0.61
N ASN A 119 9.64 -10.35 -0.27
CA ASN A 119 10.11 -10.87 1.02
C ASN A 119 10.55 -9.80 2.03
N ASP A 120 10.69 -8.54 1.62
CA ASP A 120 11.30 -7.48 2.44
C ASP A 120 10.54 -6.15 2.40
N PHE A 121 9.34 -6.09 1.82
CA PHE A 121 8.58 -4.84 1.69
C PHE A 121 8.41 -4.07 3.02
N ASN A 122 8.21 -4.79 4.13
CA ASN A 122 7.91 -4.22 5.45
C ASN A 122 9.10 -3.48 6.10
N ILE A 123 10.33 -3.74 5.65
CA ILE A 123 11.55 -3.06 6.13
C ILE A 123 12.04 -1.97 5.17
N ASN A 124 11.40 -1.83 4.01
CA ASN A 124 11.81 -0.88 2.98
C ASN A 124 10.96 0.40 3.01
N ARG A 125 11.55 1.48 2.51
CA ARG A 125 10.87 2.77 2.31
C ARG A 125 11.08 3.27 0.89
N ILE A 126 10.01 3.75 0.27
CA ILE A 126 9.99 4.17 -1.13
C ILE A 126 9.62 5.63 -1.26
N LYS A 127 9.99 6.24 -2.38
CA LYS A 127 9.58 7.60 -2.73
C LYS A 127 8.17 7.57 -3.31
N CYS A 128 7.28 8.36 -2.72
CA CYS A 128 5.95 8.63 -3.25
C CYS A 128 5.92 10.05 -3.81
N PHE A 129 5.40 10.18 -5.02
CA PHE A 129 5.21 11.45 -5.71
C PHE A 129 3.73 11.81 -5.70
N ASN A 130 3.43 13.01 -5.21
CA ASN A 130 2.13 13.64 -5.40
C ASN A 130 2.36 14.86 -6.31
N PRO A 131 1.66 15.00 -7.44
CA PRO A 131 1.79 16.14 -8.34
C PRO A 131 1.61 17.52 -7.69
N THR A 132 0.93 17.61 -6.54
CA THR A 132 0.71 18.88 -5.81
C THR A 132 1.62 19.08 -4.60
N GLU A 133 2.39 18.06 -4.21
CA GLU A 133 3.28 18.13 -3.04
C GLU A 133 4.73 17.76 -3.38
N LYS A 134 5.64 18.00 -2.44
CA LYS A 134 7.02 17.50 -2.54
C LYS A 134 7.05 15.98 -2.45
N ILE A 135 8.04 15.37 -3.09
CA ILE A 135 8.34 13.94 -2.96
C ILE A 135 8.58 13.60 -1.49
N LYS A 136 7.94 12.54 -1.00
CA LYS A 136 8.08 12.07 0.39
C LYS A 136 8.48 10.60 0.43
N ASP A 137 9.19 10.22 1.48
CA ASP A 137 9.53 8.83 1.75
C ASP A 137 8.43 8.16 2.58
N THR A 138 7.88 7.04 2.09
CA THR A 138 6.82 6.28 2.75
C THR A 138 7.24 4.83 2.99
N LYS A 139 6.67 4.21 4.04
CA LYS A 139 6.77 2.76 4.25
C LYS A 139 5.90 2.02 3.22
N ILE A 140 6.21 0.75 2.99
CA ILE A 140 5.32 -0.16 2.26
C ILE A 140 4.51 -0.95 3.29
N ASN A 141 3.20 -0.69 3.36
CA ASN A 141 2.32 -1.31 4.36
C ASN A 141 1.91 -2.75 4.02
N ALA A 142 1.80 -3.06 2.72
CA ALA A 142 1.39 -4.38 2.24
C ALA A 142 2.03 -4.68 0.89
N PHE A 143 2.24 -5.97 0.62
CA PHE A 143 2.64 -6.47 -0.69
C PHE A 143 1.61 -7.47 -1.18
N MET A 144 1.21 -7.34 -2.45
CA MET A 144 0.19 -8.20 -3.05
C MET A 144 0.56 -8.55 -4.48
N LYS A 145 0.20 -9.76 -4.91
CA LYS A 145 0.57 -10.31 -6.22
C LYS A 145 -0.58 -11.16 -6.74
N PHE A 146 -1.14 -10.73 -7.87
CA PHE A 146 -2.28 -11.40 -8.49
C PHE A 146 -1.99 -11.66 -9.97
N LYS A 147 -2.66 -12.68 -10.53
CA LYS A 147 -2.73 -12.86 -11.97
C LYS A 147 -3.94 -12.10 -12.48
N THR A 148 -3.73 -11.13 -13.38
CA THR A 148 -4.84 -10.41 -14.00
C THR A 148 -5.46 -11.24 -15.13
N LYS A 149 -6.79 -11.18 -15.23
CA LYS A 149 -7.56 -11.66 -16.40
C LYS A 149 -7.86 -10.53 -17.38
N ASN A 150 -7.59 -9.28 -16.99
CA ASN A 150 -7.84 -8.10 -17.80
C ASN A 150 -6.78 -7.97 -18.90
N LYS A 151 -7.11 -7.20 -19.93
CA LYS A 151 -6.15 -6.86 -20.98
C LYS A 151 -5.03 -6.01 -20.38
N VAL A 152 -3.80 -6.34 -20.75
CA VAL A 152 -2.60 -5.60 -20.38
C VAL A 152 -2.02 -4.91 -21.60
N PHE A 153 -1.66 -3.65 -21.42
CA PHE A 153 -1.15 -2.77 -22.46
C PHE A 153 0.28 -2.38 -22.13
N ARG A 154 1.11 -2.25 -23.16
CA ARG A 154 2.42 -1.59 -23.06
C ARG A 154 2.26 -0.15 -23.50
N VAL A 155 2.29 0.76 -22.54
CA VAL A 155 2.25 2.20 -22.79
C VAL A 155 3.67 2.68 -23.04
N LYS A 156 3.88 3.46 -24.10
CA LYS A 156 5.18 4.07 -24.42
C LYS A 156 4.95 5.54 -24.73
N THR A 157 5.73 6.41 -24.07
CA THR A 157 5.74 7.85 -24.35
C THR A 157 6.62 8.15 -25.56
N GLU A 158 6.46 9.34 -26.14
CA GLU A 158 7.37 9.85 -27.18
C GLU A 158 8.81 9.99 -26.68
N SER A 159 8.99 10.29 -25.38
CA SER A 159 10.30 10.32 -24.72
C SER A 159 10.94 8.94 -24.53
N GLY A 160 10.25 7.85 -24.89
CA GLY A 160 10.77 6.49 -24.83
C GLY A 160 10.52 5.76 -23.51
N LEU A 161 9.94 6.42 -22.50
CA LEU A 161 9.53 5.78 -21.25
C LEU A 161 8.41 4.78 -21.53
N ALA A 162 8.44 3.64 -20.85
CA ALA A 162 7.45 2.60 -21.05
C ALA A 162 7.06 1.90 -19.74
N ILE A 163 5.78 1.58 -19.63
CA ILE A 163 5.22 0.80 -18.52
C ILE A 163 4.20 -0.20 -19.06
N ILE A 164 4.00 -1.29 -18.31
CA ILE A 164 2.96 -2.27 -18.60
C ILE A 164 1.92 -2.21 -17.50
N ALA A 165 0.68 -1.92 -17.89
CA ALA A 165 -0.45 -1.69 -16.99
C ALA A 165 -1.73 -2.29 -17.57
N THR A 166 -2.74 -2.48 -16.73
CA THR A 166 -4.08 -2.91 -17.16
C THR A 166 -4.87 -1.74 -17.74
N GLU A 167 -5.97 -2.03 -18.42
CA GLU A 167 -6.77 -1.02 -19.14
C GLU A 167 -7.48 -0.02 -18.22
N GLU A 168 -7.74 -0.41 -16.99
CA GLU A 168 -8.30 0.39 -15.90
C GLU A 168 -7.25 1.20 -15.12
N HIS A 169 -5.95 0.96 -15.34
CA HIS A 169 -4.90 1.68 -14.62
C HIS A 169 -4.96 3.19 -14.92
N PRO A 170 -5.13 4.05 -13.92
CA PRO A 170 -5.20 5.49 -14.14
C PRO A 170 -3.81 6.12 -14.29
N PHE A 171 -3.66 6.98 -15.28
CA PHE A 171 -2.48 7.83 -15.45
C PHE A 171 -2.82 9.28 -15.09
N PHE A 172 -1.89 9.97 -14.45
CA PHE A 172 -2.03 11.39 -14.15
C PHE A 172 -1.74 12.21 -15.41
N THR A 173 -2.77 12.87 -15.93
CA THR A 173 -2.73 13.72 -17.13
C THR A 173 -3.02 15.19 -16.74
N GLU A 174 -2.96 16.09 -17.72
CA GLU A 174 -3.39 17.49 -17.53
C GLU A 174 -4.87 17.63 -17.11
N LYS A 175 -5.70 16.60 -17.36
CA LYS A 175 -7.13 16.55 -16.97
C LYS A 175 -7.35 15.77 -15.67
N GLY A 176 -6.29 15.40 -14.95
CA GLY A 176 -6.34 14.54 -13.77
C GLY A 176 -6.12 13.05 -14.10
N MET A 177 -6.58 12.18 -13.21
CA MET A 177 -6.40 10.73 -13.33
C MET A 177 -7.36 10.15 -14.37
N ILE A 178 -6.81 9.60 -15.47
CA ILE A 178 -7.58 9.01 -16.57
C ILE A 178 -7.17 7.54 -16.75
N GLU A 179 -8.14 6.63 -16.77
CA GLU A 179 -7.92 5.20 -17.04
C GLU A 179 -7.29 5.00 -18.41
N LEU A 180 -6.34 4.07 -18.53
CA LEU A 180 -5.61 3.81 -19.76
C LEU A 180 -6.50 3.59 -20.99
N LYS A 181 -7.61 2.86 -20.84
CA LYS A 181 -8.58 2.61 -21.93
C LYS A 181 -9.24 3.87 -22.51
N LYS A 182 -9.20 4.98 -21.76
CA LYS A 182 -9.76 6.29 -22.16
C LYS A 182 -8.69 7.25 -22.68
N ILE A 183 -7.41 6.94 -22.51
CA ILE A 183 -6.31 7.80 -22.93
C ILE A 183 -6.20 7.75 -24.45
N ASN A 184 -6.25 8.92 -25.10
CA ASN A 184 -5.97 9.08 -26.51
C ASN A 184 -4.93 10.21 -26.71
N ARG A 185 -3.65 9.82 -26.82
CA ARG A 185 -2.51 10.72 -27.05
C ARG A 185 -2.42 11.90 -26.06
N GLU A 186 -2.64 11.62 -24.79
CA GLU A 186 -2.56 12.65 -23.74
C GLU A 186 -1.13 12.79 -23.20
N LYS A 187 -0.80 13.99 -22.70
CA LYS A 187 0.42 14.20 -21.91
C LYS A 187 0.24 13.58 -20.54
N ILE A 188 1.19 12.73 -20.15
CA ILE A 188 1.22 12.09 -18.84
C ILE A 188 2.36 12.68 -18.00
N SER A 189 2.11 12.82 -16.71
CA SER A 189 3.16 13.20 -15.77
C SER A 189 4.16 12.07 -15.59
N VAL A 190 5.45 12.42 -15.60
CA VAL A 190 6.55 11.48 -15.45
C VAL A 190 7.54 12.00 -14.41
N TYR A 191 8.15 11.09 -13.67
CA TYR A 191 9.25 11.41 -12.78
C TYR A 191 10.57 10.98 -13.44
N PRO A 192 11.45 11.93 -13.83
CA PRO A 192 12.60 11.62 -14.70
C PRO A 192 13.75 10.90 -14.00
N PHE A 193 13.85 10.99 -12.67
CA PHE A 193 14.95 10.37 -11.93
C PHE A 193 14.66 8.90 -11.62
N GLU A 194 15.40 8.00 -12.26
CA GLU A 194 15.26 6.56 -12.05
C GLU A 194 16.13 6.01 -10.92
N GLY A 195 17.17 6.74 -10.51
CA GLY A 195 18.15 6.25 -9.53
C GLY A 195 19.08 5.17 -10.08
N MET A 196 19.91 4.62 -9.20
CA MET A 196 20.82 3.52 -9.54
C MET A 196 20.12 2.17 -9.39
N LYS A 197 20.49 1.16 -10.18
CA LYS A 197 19.98 -0.20 -9.97
C LYS A 197 20.46 -0.72 -8.61
N TYR A 198 19.55 -1.32 -7.83
CA TYR A 198 19.93 -2.00 -6.61
C TYR A 198 20.79 -3.23 -6.89
N GLU A 199 21.90 -3.34 -6.16
CA GLU A 199 22.76 -4.50 -6.10
C GLU A 199 22.97 -4.85 -4.63
N GLU A 200 22.79 -6.12 -4.28
CA GLU A 200 22.93 -6.56 -2.90
C GLU A 200 24.40 -6.39 -2.46
N PRO A 201 24.67 -5.59 -1.41
CA PRO A 201 26.04 -5.40 -0.98
C PRO A 201 26.61 -6.68 -0.37
N SER A 202 27.91 -6.91 -0.56
CA SER A 202 28.61 -8.04 0.06
C SER A 202 28.63 -7.93 1.59
N ASP A 203 28.91 -9.02 2.29
CA ASP A 203 29.14 -9.05 3.74
C ASP A 203 30.55 -8.59 4.17
N LYS A 204 31.34 -8.06 3.22
CA LYS A 204 32.70 -7.54 3.44
C LYS A 204 32.73 -6.56 4.60
N ILE A 205 33.63 -6.79 5.55
CA ILE A 205 33.90 -5.87 6.66
C ILE A 205 34.64 -4.64 6.12
N LEU A 206 34.04 -3.47 6.32
CA LEU A 206 34.63 -2.16 6.02
C LEU A 206 35.45 -1.64 7.20
N ILE A 207 34.93 -1.79 8.42
CA ILE A 207 35.58 -1.34 9.64
C ILE A 207 35.52 -2.48 10.67
N SER A 208 36.68 -3.04 10.98
CA SER A 208 36.84 -4.00 12.08
C SER A 208 37.20 -3.28 13.39
N GLU A 209 37.03 -3.98 14.51
CA GLU A 209 37.49 -3.48 15.81
C GLU A 209 39.01 -3.28 15.85
N GLU A 210 39.77 -4.12 15.18
CA GLU A 210 41.22 -3.96 15.04
C GLU A 210 41.57 -2.69 14.26
N ASN A 211 40.86 -2.39 13.18
CA ASN A 211 41.03 -1.16 12.41
C ASN A 211 40.69 0.07 13.27
N LEU A 212 39.62 0.02 14.07
CA LEU A 212 39.32 1.10 15.03
C LEU A 212 40.40 1.25 16.07
N ARG A 213 40.92 0.15 16.63
CA ARG A 213 41.94 0.19 17.68
C ARG A 213 43.23 0.86 17.20
N LYS A 214 43.64 0.57 15.96
CA LYS A 214 44.82 1.20 15.33
C LYS A 214 44.66 2.71 15.14
N ASN A 215 43.43 3.20 14.96
CA ASN A 215 43.16 4.61 14.65
C ASN A 215 42.54 5.39 15.83
N TYR A 216 42.37 4.77 17.01
CA TYR A 216 41.76 5.42 18.16
C TYR A 216 42.78 6.35 18.84
N PRO A 217 42.55 7.68 18.85
CA PRO A 217 43.58 8.65 19.23
C PRO A 217 43.81 8.78 20.74
N LYS A 218 42.90 8.26 21.58
CA LYS A 218 42.90 8.47 23.04
C LYS A 218 43.41 7.24 23.79
N LYS A 219 44.10 7.46 24.91
CA LYS A 219 44.48 6.40 25.87
C LYS A 219 43.40 6.25 26.95
N GLY A 220 43.26 5.05 27.53
CA GLY A 220 42.32 4.75 28.62
C GLY A 220 41.03 4.04 28.18
N HIS A 221 40.08 3.88 29.10
CA HIS A 221 38.87 3.04 28.95
C HIS A 221 37.81 3.53 27.94
N GLY A 222 38.07 4.67 27.27
CA GLY A 222 37.15 5.26 26.31
C GLY A 222 36.96 4.38 25.06
N PHE A 223 37.97 3.60 24.70
CA PHE A 223 37.89 2.68 23.56
C PHE A 223 36.87 1.57 23.83
N GLU A 224 36.96 0.90 24.98
CA GLU A 224 36.07 -0.19 25.36
C GLU A 224 34.62 0.29 25.51
N GLN A 225 34.41 1.51 26.05
CA GLN A 225 33.09 2.10 26.15
C GLN A 225 32.49 2.40 24.78
N MET A 226 33.28 2.94 23.86
CA MET A 226 32.86 3.24 22.48
C MET A 226 32.54 1.95 21.71
N THR A 227 33.44 0.95 21.72
CA THR A 227 33.21 -0.30 20.98
C THR A 227 32.04 -1.07 21.53
N LYS A 228 31.82 -1.07 22.85
CA LYS A 228 30.61 -1.64 23.47
C LYS A 228 29.35 -0.99 22.90
N LYS A 229 29.26 0.35 22.88
CA LYS A 229 28.10 1.06 22.31
C LYS A 229 27.91 0.78 20.82
N LEU A 230 28.99 0.74 20.03
CA LEU A 230 28.92 0.44 18.60
C LEU A 230 28.43 -0.99 18.33
N LYS A 231 28.80 -1.96 19.18
CA LYS A 231 28.28 -3.34 19.11
C LYS A 231 26.80 -3.39 19.52
N GLU A 232 26.40 -2.67 20.56
CA GLU A 232 24.99 -2.59 21.01
C GLU A 232 24.06 -2.08 19.90
N ILE A 233 24.52 -1.14 19.07
CA ILE A 233 23.75 -0.62 17.94
C ILE A 233 24.06 -1.32 16.61
N ASP A 234 24.75 -2.47 16.62
CA ASP A 234 25.08 -3.26 15.43
C ASP A 234 25.75 -2.41 14.32
N LEU A 235 26.80 -1.69 14.71
CA LEU A 235 27.69 -0.93 13.81
C LEU A 235 29.13 -1.46 13.81
N LEU A 236 29.46 -2.43 14.66
CA LEU A 236 30.81 -3.00 14.75
C LEU A 236 30.76 -4.54 14.84
N PRO A 237 31.38 -5.29 13.90
CA PRO A 237 32.07 -4.80 12.70
C PRO A 237 31.11 -4.12 11.70
N LEU A 238 31.53 -2.99 11.11
CA LEU A 238 30.74 -2.35 10.06
C LEU A 238 30.94 -3.13 8.76
N LYS A 239 29.89 -3.77 8.26
CA LYS A 239 29.88 -4.49 6.98
C LYS A 239 29.27 -3.65 5.86
N MET A 240 29.63 -3.94 4.62
CA MET A 240 29.09 -3.25 3.44
C MET A 240 27.56 -3.43 3.29
N ASN A 241 27.01 -4.55 3.76
CA ASN A 241 25.57 -4.82 3.78
C ASN A 241 24.84 -4.36 5.04
N ASN A 242 25.49 -3.58 5.91
CA ASN A 242 24.84 -3.08 7.11
C ASN A 242 23.75 -2.06 6.74
N SER A 243 22.53 -2.24 7.26
CA SER A 243 21.37 -1.39 6.96
C SER A 243 21.55 0.07 7.41
N LYS A 244 22.48 0.34 8.33
CA LYS A 244 22.80 1.69 8.81
C LYS A 244 23.84 2.41 7.95
N LEU A 245 24.55 1.71 7.06
CA LEU A 245 25.62 2.27 6.23
C LEU A 245 25.14 3.44 5.33
N PRO A 246 23.97 3.38 4.65
CA PRO A 246 23.50 4.49 3.83
C PRO A 246 23.31 5.80 4.63
N TYR A 247 22.92 5.71 5.90
CA TYR A 247 22.79 6.88 6.76
C TYR A 247 24.16 7.45 7.16
N LEU A 248 25.13 6.59 7.45
CA LEU A 248 26.50 7.03 7.75
C LEU A 248 27.14 7.75 6.56
N ILE A 249 26.99 7.21 5.34
CA ILE A 249 27.50 7.84 4.12
C ILE A 249 26.89 9.23 3.93
N LYS A 250 25.58 9.38 4.16
CA LYS A 250 24.89 10.68 4.07
C LYS A 250 25.36 11.71 5.11
N LEU A 251 25.92 11.28 6.25
CA LEU A 251 26.48 12.19 7.24
C LEU A 251 27.89 12.67 6.88
N MET A 252 28.58 11.96 5.98
CA MET A 252 29.95 12.26 5.56
C MET A 252 30.03 13.06 4.25
N ALA A 253 28.93 13.12 3.49
CA ALA A 253 28.79 13.86 2.24
C ALA A 253 28.20 15.25 2.48
#